data_AF-A0A811ASH1-F1
#
_entry.id   AF-A0A811ASH1-F1
#
_cell.length_a   1.000
_cell.length_b   1.000
_cell.length_c   1.000
_cell.angle_alpha   90.00
_cell.angle_beta   90.00
_cell.angle_gamma   90.00
#
_symmetry.space_group_name_H-M   'P 1'
#
loop_
_entity.id
_entity.type
_entity.pdbx_description
1 polymer ?
#
loop_
_entity_poly.entity_id
_entity_poly.type
_entity_poly.pdbx_seq_one_letter_code
_entity_poly.pdbx_strand_id
1 'polypeptide(L)'
;MNRIYSLRYSAVARGFIAVSEFAEKCVHKSVRRLCFPVLLLIPVLFSAGSLAGTVNNELGYQLFRDFAENKGMFRPGATNIAIYNKQGEFVGTLDKAAMPDFSAVDSEIGVATLINPQYIASVKHNGDIQTLALVMVKTVTISWTGIMRRHWIFMPPAG
;
A
#
# COMPACT_ATOMS: atom_id res chain seq x y z
N MET A 1 -48.21 22.62 46.33
CA MET A 1 -46.74 22.51 46.16
C MET A 1 -46.22 23.85 45.66
N ASN A 2 -45.45 24.57 46.46
CA ASN A 2 -44.86 25.85 46.05
C ASN A 2 -43.42 25.60 45.57
N ARG A 3 -43.10 25.93 44.32
CA ARG A 3 -41.74 25.81 43.79
C ARG A 3 -41.11 27.20 43.84
N ILE A 4 -40.09 27.36 44.66
CA ILE A 4 -39.37 28.63 44.82
C ILE A 4 -38.36 28.71 43.66
N TYR A 5 -38.42 29.82 42.92
CA TYR A 5 -37.53 30.11 41.81
C TYR A 5 -36.78 31.41 42.10
N SER A 6 -35.51 31.46 41.67
CA SER A 6 -34.67 32.66 41.74
C SER A 6 -34.48 33.23 40.34
N LEU A 7 -34.60 34.55 40.17
CA LEU A 7 -34.29 35.21 38.90
C LEU A 7 -32.78 35.42 38.78
N ARG A 8 -32.19 34.89 37.70
CA ARG A 8 -30.78 35.10 37.37
C ARG A 8 -30.64 35.72 35.99
N TYR A 9 -29.76 36.70 35.88
CA TYR A 9 -29.47 37.35 34.61
C TYR A 9 -28.67 36.41 33.70
N SER A 10 -29.15 36.19 32.48
CA SER A 10 -28.45 35.42 31.45
C SER A 10 -27.94 36.36 30.37
N ALA A 11 -26.61 36.41 30.23
CA ALA A 11 -25.96 37.19 29.18
C ALA A 11 -26.29 36.69 27.77
N VAL A 12 -26.60 35.40 27.61
CA VAL A 12 -26.94 34.78 26.31
C VAL A 12 -28.33 35.20 25.85
N ALA A 13 -29.30 35.26 26.76
CA ALA A 13 -30.67 35.69 26.46
C ALA A 13 -30.88 37.20 26.61
N ARG A 14 -29.86 37.94 27.09
CA ARG A 14 -29.91 39.38 27.42
C ARG A 14 -31.13 39.75 28.28
N GLY A 15 -31.42 38.94 29.29
CA GLY A 15 -32.58 39.12 30.15
C GLY A 15 -32.54 38.27 31.41
N PHE A 16 -33.50 38.48 32.30
CA PHE A 16 -33.65 37.70 33.52
C PHE A 16 -34.44 36.43 33.24
N ILE A 17 -33.91 35.28 33.69
CA ILE A 17 -34.54 33.98 33.55
C ILE A 17 -34.82 33.43 34.95
N ALA A 18 -36.00 32.85 35.15
CA ALA A 18 -36.33 32.13 36.38
C ALA A 18 -35.60 30.78 36.40
N VAL A 19 -34.74 30.58 37.40
CA VAL A 19 -33.96 29.36 37.60
C VAL A 19 -34.32 28.78 38.96
N SER A 20 -34.59 27.47 39.00
CA SER A 20 -34.85 26.79 40.28
C SER A 20 -33.64 26.93 41.20
N GLU A 21 -33.88 27.21 42.47
CA GLU A 21 -32.81 27.32 43.48
C GLU A 21 -31.99 26.04 43.65
N PHE A 22 -32.54 24.88 43.26
CA PHE A 22 -31.87 23.58 43.24
C PHE A 22 -30.96 23.37 42.03
N ALA A 23 -30.98 24.26 41.03
CA ALA A 23 -30.13 24.15 39.86
C ALA A 23 -28.71 24.66 40.18
N GLU A 24 -27.80 23.73 40.46
CA GLU A 24 -26.39 24.03 40.67
C GLU A 24 -25.65 24.17 39.33
N LYS A 25 -24.72 25.12 39.23
CA LYS A 25 -23.97 25.38 37.99
C LYS A 25 -22.94 24.28 37.79
N CYS A 26 -23.23 23.29 36.94
CA CYS A 26 -22.23 22.32 36.51
C CYS A 26 -21.15 23.03 35.68
N VAL A 27 -20.05 23.43 36.31
CA VAL A 27 -18.85 23.83 35.59
C VAL A 27 -18.24 22.57 35.01
N HIS A 28 -18.68 22.21 33.81
CA HIS A 28 -17.96 21.22 33.02
C HIS A 28 -16.62 21.86 32.67
N LYS A 29 -15.57 21.54 33.44
CA LYS A 29 -14.20 21.83 33.05
C LYS A 29 -14.02 21.12 31.72
N SER A 30 -14.09 21.87 30.63
CA SER A 30 -13.63 21.42 29.32
C SER A 30 -12.17 21.06 29.50
N VAL A 31 -11.91 19.77 29.75
CA VAL A 31 -10.60 19.17 29.58
C VAL A 31 -10.30 19.31 28.09
N ARG A 32 -9.68 20.44 27.73
CA ARG A 32 -9.03 20.60 26.43
C ARG A 32 -7.99 19.48 26.37
N ARG A 33 -8.31 18.39 25.67
CA ARG A 33 -7.34 17.36 25.28
C ARG A 33 -6.32 18.02 24.35
N LEU A 34 -5.35 18.68 24.94
CA LEU A 34 -4.16 19.20 24.27
C LEU A 34 -3.08 18.12 24.38
N CYS A 35 -3.23 17.06 23.59
CA CYS A 35 -2.19 16.09 23.31
C CYS A 35 -2.01 16.04 21.80
N PHE A 36 -1.42 17.08 21.21
CA PHE A 36 -1.16 17.11 19.76
C PHE A 36 0.19 17.65 19.27
N PRO A 37 1.24 17.93 20.09
CA PRO A 37 2.55 18.24 19.48
C PRO A 37 3.65 17.19 19.71
N VAL A 38 3.35 15.98 20.21
CA VAL A 38 4.39 14.93 20.40
C VAL A 38 4.42 13.90 19.26
N LEU A 39 3.36 13.81 18.44
CA LEU A 39 3.24 12.83 17.36
C LEU A 39 3.71 13.35 15.98
N LEU A 40 4.70 14.27 15.93
CA LEU A 40 5.23 14.81 14.67
C LEU A 40 6.75 14.59 14.51
N LEU A 41 7.37 13.73 15.32
CA LEU A 41 8.81 13.44 15.23
C LEU A 41 9.15 11.98 14.92
N ILE A 42 8.15 11.12 14.63
CA ILE A 42 8.37 9.71 14.34
C ILE A 42 8.86 9.41 12.90
N PRO A 43 8.61 10.20 11.83
CA PRO A 43 8.97 9.73 10.48
C PRO A 43 10.46 9.87 10.12
N VAL A 44 11.31 10.45 10.97
CA VAL A 44 12.71 10.76 10.60
C VAL A 44 13.69 9.59 10.81
N LEU A 45 13.30 8.52 11.51
CA LEU A 45 14.22 7.45 11.90
C LEU A 45 14.16 6.17 11.03
N PHE A 46 13.29 6.11 10.02
CA PHE A 46 13.17 4.95 9.14
C PHE A 46 13.55 5.30 7.71
N SER A 47 14.82 5.60 7.47
CA SER A 47 15.37 5.57 6.11
C SER A 47 15.63 4.12 5.72
N ALA A 48 14.57 3.34 5.53
CA ALA A 48 14.69 2.07 4.81
C ALA A 48 15.03 2.37 3.35
N GLY A 49 15.97 1.63 2.76
CA GLY A 49 16.26 1.75 1.33
C GLY A 49 14.97 1.60 0.54
N SER A 50 14.61 2.61 -0.25
CA SER A 50 13.41 2.56 -1.09
C SER A 50 13.76 1.93 -2.43
N LEU A 51 13.04 0.87 -2.77
CA LEU A 51 12.93 0.42 -4.16
C LEU A 51 11.88 1.32 -4.82
N ALA A 52 12.25 1.99 -5.91
CA ALA A 52 11.38 2.92 -6.60
C ALA A 52 11.34 2.61 -8.09
N GLY A 53 10.13 2.55 -8.66
CA GLY A 53 9.88 2.58 -10.09
C GLY A 53 9.43 3.96 -10.53
N THR A 54 9.73 4.35 -11.76
CA THR A 54 9.24 5.61 -12.35
C THR A 54 7.98 5.35 -13.16
N VAL A 55 6.93 6.14 -12.91
CA VAL A 55 5.66 6.08 -13.64
C VAL A 55 5.26 7.48 -14.10
N ASN A 56 4.40 7.58 -15.12
CA ASN A 56 3.86 8.86 -15.55
C ASN A 56 2.95 9.45 -14.43
N ASN A 57 3.04 10.76 -14.23
CA ASN A 57 2.22 11.52 -13.29
C ASN A 57 0.77 11.78 -13.79
N GLU A 58 0.43 11.48 -15.04
CA GLU A 58 -0.94 11.61 -15.56
C GLU A 58 -1.91 10.58 -14.96
N LEU A 59 -1.41 9.39 -14.63
CA LEU A 59 -2.21 8.31 -14.02
C LEU A 59 -2.16 8.38 -12.50
N GLY A 60 -3.26 8.02 -11.85
CA GLY A 60 -3.31 7.92 -10.39
C GLY A 60 -2.33 6.87 -9.87
N TYR A 61 -1.48 7.21 -8.90
CA TYR A 61 -0.42 6.30 -8.42
C TYR A 61 -0.98 4.98 -7.85
N GLN A 62 -2.17 5.03 -7.25
CA GLN A 62 -2.87 3.85 -6.73
C GLN A 62 -3.09 2.78 -7.80
N LEU A 63 -3.27 3.17 -9.07
CA LEU A 63 -3.48 2.25 -10.18
C LEU A 63 -2.29 1.29 -10.33
N PHE A 64 -1.06 1.80 -10.23
CA PHE A 64 0.14 0.97 -10.34
C PHE A 64 0.31 0.06 -9.12
N ARG A 65 -0.11 0.51 -7.93
CA ARG A 65 -0.09 -0.31 -6.71
C ARG A 65 -1.09 -1.45 -6.78
N ASP A 66 -2.33 -1.16 -7.17
CA ASP A 66 -3.37 -2.16 -7.30
C ASP A 66 -3.04 -3.16 -8.42
N PHE A 67 -2.43 -2.71 -9.51
CA PHE A 67 -1.93 -3.58 -10.58
C PHE A 67 -0.86 -4.54 -10.06
N ALA A 68 0.15 -4.03 -9.35
CA ALA A 68 1.25 -4.84 -8.84
C ALA A 68 0.81 -5.86 -7.78
N GLU A 69 -0.18 -5.51 -6.96
CA GLU A 69 -0.70 -6.37 -5.89
C GLU A 69 -1.91 -7.23 -6.32
N ASN A 70 -2.28 -7.23 -7.61
CA ASN A 70 -3.49 -7.89 -8.13
C ASN A 70 -4.80 -7.54 -7.40
N LYS A 71 -4.98 -6.26 -7.05
CA LYS A 71 -6.14 -5.74 -6.30
C LYS A 71 -7.10 -4.94 -7.17
N GLY A 72 -8.26 -4.63 -6.61
CA GLY A 72 -9.27 -3.79 -7.27
C GLY A 72 -9.75 -4.40 -8.58
N MET A 73 -9.59 -3.64 -9.67
CA MET A 73 -9.94 -4.09 -11.03
C MET A 73 -8.89 -5.01 -11.68
N PHE A 74 -7.72 -5.18 -11.05
CA PHE A 74 -6.58 -5.96 -11.56
C PHE A 74 -6.46 -7.35 -10.93
N ARG A 75 -7.59 -7.96 -10.58
CA ARG A 75 -7.61 -9.33 -10.06
C ARG A 75 -7.23 -10.32 -11.17
N PRO A 76 -6.58 -11.45 -10.86
CA PRO A 76 -6.20 -12.42 -11.87
C PRO A 76 -7.42 -12.89 -12.66
N GLY A 77 -7.29 -12.98 -13.99
CA GLY A 77 -8.38 -13.33 -14.89
C GLY A 77 -9.25 -12.15 -15.36
N ALA A 78 -9.08 -10.94 -14.82
CA ALA A 78 -9.80 -9.75 -15.31
C ALA A 78 -9.41 -9.44 -16.76
N THR A 79 -10.38 -9.07 -17.60
CA THR A 79 -10.18 -8.76 -19.04
C THR A 79 -10.76 -7.40 -19.38
N ASN A 80 -10.28 -6.79 -20.47
CA ASN A 80 -10.81 -5.54 -21.01
C ASN A 80 -10.82 -4.40 -19.96
N ILE A 81 -9.73 -4.25 -19.23
CA ILE A 81 -9.62 -3.28 -18.13
C ILE A 81 -9.36 -1.89 -18.72
N ALA A 82 -10.36 -1.01 -18.69
CA ALA A 82 -10.23 0.37 -19.14
C ALA A 82 -9.44 1.24 -18.15
N ILE A 83 -8.51 2.02 -18.66
CA ILE A 83 -7.60 2.88 -17.88
C ILE A 83 -7.93 4.34 -18.18
N TYR A 84 -8.06 5.12 -17.11
CA TYR A 84 -8.37 6.54 -17.15
C TYR A 84 -7.29 7.34 -16.44
N ASN A 85 -7.04 8.57 -16.90
CA ASN A 85 -6.13 9.50 -16.24
C ASN A 85 -6.79 10.16 -15.01
N LYS A 86 -6.03 10.98 -14.29
CA LYS A 86 -6.53 11.73 -13.12
C LYS A 86 -7.65 12.71 -13.46
N GLN A 87 -7.76 13.12 -14.72
CA GLN A 87 -8.78 14.01 -15.25
C GLN A 87 -10.04 13.24 -15.71
N GLY A 88 -10.02 11.91 -15.66
CA GLY A 88 -11.14 11.05 -16.07
C GLY A 88 -11.19 10.77 -17.58
N GLU A 89 -10.17 11.16 -18.33
CA GLU A 89 -10.06 10.89 -19.77
C GLU A 89 -9.57 9.46 -20.01
N PHE A 90 -10.09 8.83 -21.06
CA PHE A 90 -9.72 7.48 -21.45
C PHE A 90 -8.30 7.46 -22.04
N VAL A 91 -7.44 6.61 -21.47
CA VAL A 91 -6.04 6.46 -21.90
C VAL A 91 -5.85 5.20 -22.74
N GLY A 92 -6.54 4.12 -22.39
CA GLY A 92 -6.44 2.85 -23.10
C GLY A 92 -7.10 1.70 -22.36
N THR A 93 -7.04 0.51 -22.95
CA THR A 93 -7.62 -0.72 -22.37
C THR A 93 -6.59 -1.84 -22.36
N LEU A 94 -6.50 -2.58 -21.25
CA LEU A 94 -5.77 -3.85 -21.18
C LEU A 94 -6.68 -4.97 -21.71
N ASP A 95 -6.62 -5.22 -23.02
CA ASP A 95 -7.51 -6.13 -23.76
C ASP A 95 -6.79 -7.34 -24.38
N LYS A 96 -5.46 -7.35 -24.40
CA LYS A 96 -4.67 -8.38 -25.11
C LYS A 96 -4.60 -9.72 -24.39
N ALA A 97 -4.76 -9.72 -23.08
CA ALA A 97 -4.76 -10.93 -22.27
C ALA A 97 -5.59 -10.69 -21.00
N ALA A 98 -6.00 -11.78 -20.38
CA ALA A 98 -6.51 -11.72 -19.02
C ALA A 98 -5.37 -11.35 -18.06
N MET A 99 -5.71 -10.62 -16.99
CA MET A 99 -4.77 -10.17 -15.98
C MET A 99 -4.01 -11.38 -15.40
N PRO A 100 -2.67 -11.38 -15.42
CA PRO A 100 -1.87 -12.47 -14.86
C PRO A 100 -1.95 -12.50 -13.32
N ASP A 101 -1.65 -13.67 -12.76
CA ASP A 101 -1.47 -13.84 -11.32
C ASP A 101 0.00 -13.62 -10.94
N PHE A 102 0.25 -12.65 -10.08
CA PHE A 102 1.57 -12.30 -9.56
C PHE A 102 1.88 -12.94 -8.21
N SER A 103 1.05 -13.86 -7.71
CA SER A 103 1.26 -14.57 -6.44
C SER A 103 2.57 -15.37 -6.35
N ALA A 104 3.15 -15.73 -7.50
CA ALA A 104 4.46 -16.39 -7.56
C ALA A 104 5.65 -15.44 -7.33
N VAL A 105 5.44 -14.12 -7.41
CA VAL A 105 6.46 -13.11 -7.14
C VAL A 105 6.58 -12.93 -5.63
N ASP A 106 7.80 -12.71 -5.14
CA ASP A 106 8.03 -12.35 -3.74
C ASP A 106 7.19 -11.13 -3.31
N SER A 107 6.44 -11.28 -2.22
CA SER A 107 5.47 -10.28 -1.79
C SER A 107 6.06 -9.08 -1.05
N GLU A 108 7.32 -9.16 -0.59
CA GLU A 108 7.94 -8.06 0.17
C GLU A 108 8.62 -7.04 -0.73
N ILE A 109 9.51 -7.51 -1.61
CA ILE A 109 10.37 -6.63 -2.42
C ILE A 109 10.29 -6.94 -3.91
N GLY A 110 9.69 -8.07 -4.32
CA GLY A 110 9.45 -8.40 -5.73
C GLY A 110 10.72 -8.66 -6.54
N VAL A 111 11.84 -9.01 -5.88
CA VAL A 111 13.15 -9.23 -6.55
C VAL A 111 13.37 -10.67 -7.02
N ALA A 112 12.46 -11.57 -6.66
CA ALA A 112 12.53 -12.99 -6.99
C ALA A 112 11.14 -13.53 -7.39
N THR A 113 11.13 -14.54 -8.26
CA THR A 113 9.90 -15.20 -8.72
C THR A 113 10.03 -16.71 -8.55
N LEU A 114 9.01 -17.34 -7.99
CA LEU A 114 8.91 -18.79 -7.84
C LEU A 114 8.72 -19.45 -9.21
N ILE A 115 9.66 -20.32 -9.59
CA ILE A 115 9.61 -21.07 -10.87
C ILE A 115 9.28 -22.56 -10.65
N ASN A 116 9.44 -23.03 -9.42
CA ASN A 116 9.10 -24.37 -8.95
C ASN A 116 8.81 -24.25 -7.43
N PRO A 117 7.97 -25.11 -6.83
CA PRO A 117 7.66 -25.04 -5.40
C PRO A 117 8.83 -24.84 -4.43
N GLN A 118 10.05 -25.22 -4.81
CA GLN A 118 11.26 -25.04 -4.00
C GLN A 118 12.36 -24.20 -4.65
N TYR A 119 12.13 -23.61 -5.83
CA TYR A 119 13.15 -22.84 -6.55
C TYR A 119 12.61 -21.49 -7.03
N ILE A 120 13.45 -20.47 -6.85
CA ILE A 120 13.21 -19.10 -7.28
C ILE A 120 14.19 -18.72 -8.41
N ALA A 121 13.77 -17.79 -9.26
CA ALA A 121 14.63 -17.08 -10.20
C ALA A 121 14.85 -15.64 -9.71
N SER A 122 16.10 -15.18 -9.73
CA SER A 122 16.50 -13.80 -9.42
C SER A 122 17.82 -13.48 -10.14
N VAL A 123 18.34 -12.27 -9.95
CA VAL A 123 19.58 -11.80 -10.55
C VAL A 123 20.77 -12.07 -9.62
N LYS A 124 21.89 -12.56 -10.17
CA LYS A 124 23.08 -12.95 -9.39
C LYS A 124 23.65 -11.84 -8.49
N HIS A 125 23.53 -10.57 -8.88
CA HIS A 125 24.06 -9.46 -8.08
C HIS A 125 23.26 -9.22 -6.78
N ASN A 126 22.07 -9.82 -6.64
CA ASN A 126 21.32 -9.84 -5.39
C ASN A 126 21.88 -10.92 -4.46
N GLY A 127 23.13 -10.75 -4.01
CA GLY A 127 23.87 -11.75 -3.24
C GLY A 127 23.30 -12.04 -1.84
N ASP A 128 22.55 -11.09 -1.27
CA ASP A 128 22.11 -11.12 0.13
C ASP A 128 20.62 -11.44 0.31
N ILE A 129 20.02 -12.19 -0.61
CA ILE A 129 18.64 -12.66 -0.43
C ILE A 129 18.64 -13.89 0.50
N GLN A 130 18.65 -13.64 1.81
CA GLN A 130 18.62 -14.67 2.85
C GLN A 130 17.20 -15.05 3.28
N THR A 131 16.23 -14.16 3.08
CA THR A 131 14.86 -14.32 3.53
C THR A 131 13.93 -13.73 2.48
N LEU A 132 13.16 -14.57 1.79
CA LEU A 132 12.01 -14.14 0.99
C LEU A 132 10.77 -14.67 1.70
N ALA A 133 9.76 -13.82 1.88
CA ALA A 133 8.49 -14.22 2.44
C ALA A 133 7.62 -14.86 1.36
N LEU A 134 8.03 -16.04 0.91
CA LEU A 134 7.12 -17.05 0.39
C LEU A 134 7.12 -18.17 1.43
N VAL A 135 5.97 -18.79 1.70
CA VAL A 135 5.86 -19.91 2.66
C VAL A 135 6.98 -20.92 2.38
N MET A 136 8.03 -20.85 3.19
CA MET A 136 9.21 -21.72 3.30
C MET A 136 9.84 -22.20 1.98
N VAL A 137 11.11 -21.83 1.73
CA VAL A 137 12.25 -22.77 1.54
C VAL A 137 13.50 -22.01 1.03
N LYS A 138 14.65 -22.48 1.52
CA LYS A 138 16.02 -21.93 1.41
C LYS A 138 16.48 -21.62 -0.03
N THR A 139 17.23 -20.52 -0.13
CA THR A 139 17.99 -20.05 -1.30
C THR A 139 18.98 -21.11 -1.83
N VAL A 140 18.94 -21.39 -3.13
CA VAL A 140 19.98 -22.16 -3.85
C VAL A 140 20.66 -21.25 -4.88
N THR A 141 21.94 -20.97 -4.67
CA THR A 141 22.78 -20.20 -5.60
C THR A 141 23.27 -21.12 -6.73
N ILE A 142 22.76 -20.96 -7.95
CA ILE A 142 23.25 -21.70 -9.13
C ILE A 142 24.31 -20.85 -9.86
N SER A 143 25.56 -21.32 -9.87
CA SER A 143 26.67 -20.71 -10.62
C SER A 143 26.60 -21.10 -12.11
N TRP A 144 26.51 -20.09 -12.99
CA TRP A 144 26.47 -20.20 -14.46
C TRP A 144 27.81 -20.61 -15.12
N THR A 145 28.74 -21.24 -14.39
CA THR A 145 30.04 -21.66 -14.94
C THR A 145 30.03 -23.04 -15.61
N GLY A 146 28.88 -23.71 -15.74
CA GLY A 146 28.81 -25.11 -16.21
C GLY A 146 28.06 -25.42 -17.52
N ILE A 147 27.27 -24.49 -18.08
CA ILE A 147 26.30 -24.81 -19.16
C ILE A 147 26.78 -24.46 -20.59
N MET A 148 28.03 -24.03 -20.77
CA MET A 148 28.60 -23.71 -22.09
C MET A 148 29.69 -24.69 -22.55
N ARG A 149 29.55 -26.00 -22.27
CA ARG A 149 30.36 -27.02 -22.99
C ARG A 149 29.54 -28.28 -23.26
N ARG A 150 29.40 -28.55 -24.57
CA ARG A 150 28.94 -29.80 -25.22
C ARG A 150 27.46 -29.89 -25.58
N HIS A 151 27.07 -29.20 -26.66
CA HIS A 151 26.53 -29.86 -27.86
C HIS A 151 26.34 -28.84 -28.99
N TRP A 152 27.26 -28.83 -29.94
CA TRP A 152 27.00 -28.33 -31.29
C TRP A 152 27.36 -29.48 -32.23
N ILE A 153 26.34 -30.13 -32.77
CA ILE A 153 26.43 -31.08 -33.87
C ILE A 153 26.69 -30.24 -35.12
N PHE A 154 27.82 -30.51 -35.79
CA PHE A 154 28.26 -29.86 -37.02
C PHE A 154 27.42 -30.39 -38.19
N MET A 155 26.65 -29.54 -38.87
CA MET A 155 26.14 -29.82 -40.23
C MET A 155 27.26 -29.53 -41.25
N PRO A 156 27.48 -30.36 -42.27
CA PRO A 156 28.43 -30.06 -43.33
C PRO A 156 27.82 -29.07 -44.34
N PRO A 157 28.63 -28.19 -44.95
CA PRO A 157 28.17 -27.25 -45.98
C PRO A 157 27.97 -27.97 -47.32
N ALA A 158 26.93 -27.56 -48.05
CA ALA A 158 26.75 -27.91 -49.45
C ALA A 158 27.79 -27.18 -50.32
N GLY A 159 28.54 -27.96 -51.10
CA GLY A 159 29.54 -27.52 -52.08
C GLY A 159 30.15 -28.73 -52.74
#